data_AF-A0A9E6F8A5-F1
#
_entry.id   AF-A0A9E6F8A5-F1
#
_cell.length_a   1.000
_cell.length_b   1.000
_cell.length_c   1.000
_cell.angle_alpha   90.00
_cell.angle_beta   90.00
_cell.angle_gamma   90.00
#
_symmetry.space_group_name_H-M   'P 1'
#
loop_
_entity.id
_entity.type
_entity.pdbx_description
1 polymer ?
#
loop_
_entity_poly.entity_id
_entity_poly.type
_entity_poly.pdbx_seq_one_letter_code
_entity_poly.pdbx_strand_id
1 'polypeptide(L)'
;MQELLQQILDNPVASLIIISNLVIIESLLSVDNAAVLATMVLDLPQDQRNKALKYGIWGAYIFRGLAMIFAAFLIKVWWLKPLGGLYLLYLVYDYWKGKQTETKEDDFIDK
;
A
#
# COMPACT_ATOMS: atom_id res chain seq x y z
N MET A 1 -5.38 28.33 0.56
CA MET A 1 -6.52 27.49 0.13
C MET A 1 -7.31 28.14 -1.01
N GLN A 2 -7.61 29.45 -0.95
CA GLN A 2 -8.27 30.14 -2.06
C GLN A 2 -7.41 30.21 -3.34
N GLU A 3 -6.09 30.42 -3.23
CA GLU A 3 -5.19 30.37 -4.39
C GLU A 3 -5.07 28.98 -5.05
N LEU A 4 -5.21 27.89 -4.29
CA LEU A 4 -5.16 26.52 -4.82
C LEU A 4 -6.45 26.18 -5.58
N LEU A 5 -7.60 26.63 -5.06
CA LEU A 5 -8.88 26.47 -5.77
C LEU A 5 -8.89 27.27 -7.07
N GLN A 6 -8.30 28.48 -7.05
CA GLN A 6 -8.17 29.32 -8.23
C GLN A 6 -7.18 28.75 -9.24
N GLN A 7 -6.03 28.21 -8.81
CA GLN A 7 -5.10 27.45 -9.68
C GLN A 7 -5.75 26.22 -10.32
N ILE A 8 -6.57 25.47 -9.57
CA ILE A 8 -7.26 24.28 -10.08
C ILE A 8 -8.31 24.65 -11.14
N LEU A 9 -9.04 25.76 -10.92
CA LEU A 9 -10.04 26.31 -11.84
C LEU A 9 -9.41 26.96 -13.08
N ASP A 10 -8.30 27.67 -12.92
CA ASP A 10 -7.61 28.39 -14.01
C ASP A 10 -6.77 27.45 -14.89
N ASN A 11 -6.30 26.31 -14.37
CA ASN A 11 -5.54 25.29 -15.11
C ASN A 11 -6.20 23.90 -15.07
N PRO A 12 -7.33 23.71 -15.77
CA PRO A 12 -8.09 22.46 -15.74
C PRO A 12 -7.28 21.25 -16.22
N VAL A 13 -6.35 21.46 -17.15
CA VAL A 13 -5.50 20.38 -17.70
C VAL A 13 -4.49 19.86 -16.65
N ALA A 14 -3.85 20.74 -15.89
CA ALA A 14 -2.88 20.34 -14.87
C ALA A 14 -3.56 19.58 -13.72
N SER A 15 -4.73 20.05 -13.30
CA SER A 15 -5.57 19.38 -12.29
C SER A 15 -6.00 17.99 -12.74
N LEU A 16 -6.43 17.86 -14.00
CA LEU A 16 -6.81 16.57 -14.57
C LEU A 16 -5.64 15.59 -14.55
N ILE A 17 -4.43 16.03 -14.92
CA ILE A 17 -3.22 15.20 -14.91
C ILE A 17 -2.90 14.71 -13.48
N ILE A 18 -2.97 15.59 -12.48
CA ILE A 18 -2.71 15.24 -11.08
C ILE A 18 -3.73 14.21 -10.58
N ILE A 19 -5.02 14.46 -10.83
CA ILE A 19 -6.09 13.53 -10.44
C ILE A 19 -5.92 12.19 -11.16
N SER A 20 -5.64 12.19 -12.46
CA SER A 20 -5.37 10.95 -13.21
C SER A 20 -4.18 10.19 -12.65
N ASN A 21 -3.08 10.87 -12.32
CA ASN A 21 -1.91 10.24 -11.70
C ASN A 21 -2.25 9.64 -10.33
N LEU A 22 -2.97 10.38 -9.49
CA LEU A 22 -3.45 9.91 -8.20
C LEU A 22 -4.32 8.67 -8.34
N VAL A 23 -5.28 8.68 -9.26
CA VAL A 23 -6.15 7.53 -9.55
C VAL A 23 -5.32 6.31 -9.97
N ILE A 24 -4.33 6.49 -10.84
CA ILE A 24 -3.46 5.40 -11.29
C ILE A 24 -2.67 4.80 -10.11
N ILE A 25 -1.97 5.64 -9.34
CA ILE A 25 -1.12 5.16 -8.23
C ILE A 25 -1.96 4.51 -7.13
N GLU A 26 -3.06 5.13 -6.73
CA GLU A 26 -3.93 4.63 -5.66
C GLU A 26 -4.62 3.32 -6.08
N SER A 27 -5.02 3.22 -7.36
CA SER A 27 -5.58 1.98 -7.91
C SER A 27 -4.57 0.84 -7.91
N LEU A 28 -3.33 1.09 -8.38
CA LEU A 28 -2.27 0.08 -8.36
C LEU A 28 -1.99 -0.40 -6.92
N LEU A 29 -1.83 0.53 -5.98
CA LEU A 29 -1.61 0.22 -4.57
C LEU A 29 -2.80 -0.51 -3.92
N SER A 30 -4.03 -0.26 -4.39
CA SER A 30 -5.23 -0.97 -3.94
C SER A 30 -5.30 -2.39 -4.48
N VAL A 31 -4.84 -2.63 -5.72
CA VAL A 31 -4.86 -3.95 -6.35
C VAL A 31 -3.91 -4.91 -5.64
N ASP A 32 -2.68 -4.48 -5.35
CA ASP A 32 -1.70 -5.33 -4.64
C ASP A 32 -2.22 -5.77 -3.26
N ASN A 33 -2.78 -4.84 -2.48
CA ASN A 33 -3.32 -5.12 -1.15
C ASN A 33 -4.54 -6.07 -1.22
N ALA A 34 -5.43 -5.88 -2.21
CA ALA A 34 -6.57 -6.76 -2.43
C ALA A 34 -6.18 -8.16 -2.95
N ALA A 35 -5.16 -8.25 -3.81
CA ALA A 35 -4.66 -9.51 -4.35
C ALA A 35 -4.07 -10.39 -3.24
N VAL A 36 -3.28 -9.79 -2.34
CA VAL A 36 -2.70 -10.48 -1.17
C VAL A 36 -3.80 -11.00 -0.23
N LEU A 37 -4.83 -10.19 0.04
CA LEU A 37 -5.98 -10.63 0.83
C LEU A 37 -6.74 -11.78 0.12
N ALA A 38 -6.93 -11.67 -1.19
CA ALA A 38 -7.60 -12.72 -1.96
C ALA A 38 -6.82 -14.04 -1.93
N THR A 39 -5.48 -14.01 -2.08
CA THR A 39 -4.66 -15.22 -2.00
C THR A 39 -4.73 -15.89 -0.63
N MET A 40 -4.74 -15.12 0.46
CA MET A 40 -4.90 -15.68 1.81
C MET A 40 -6.28 -16.30 2.04
N VAL A 41 -7.34 -15.72 1.45
CA VAL A 41 -8.71 -16.22 1.60
C VAL A 41 -8.97 -17.48 0.76
N LEU A 42 -8.22 -17.69 -0.33
CA LEU A 42 -8.36 -18.88 -1.17
C LEU A 42 -8.02 -20.18 -0.42
N ASP A 43 -7.18 -20.14 0.60
CA ASP A 43 -6.83 -21.33 1.39
C ASP A 43 -7.94 -21.75 2.38
N LEU A 44 -8.98 -20.93 2.58
CA LEU A 44 -10.07 -21.21 3.50
C LEU A 44 -11.22 -22.00 2.85
N PRO A 45 -11.97 -22.83 3.61
CA PRO A 45 -13.16 -23.53 3.10
C PRO A 45 -14.21 -22.55 2.58
N GLN A 46 -14.92 -22.91 1.51
CA GLN A 46 -15.87 -22.06 0.77
C GLN A 46 -16.89 -21.34 1.68
N ASP A 47 -17.33 -21.99 2.76
CA ASP A 47 -18.30 -21.46 3.71
C ASP A 47 -17.77 -20.27 4.55
N GLN A 48 -16.45 -20.24 4.79
CA GLN A 48 -15.80 -19.21 5.61
C GLN A 48 -15.18 -18.08 4.79
N ARG A 49 -14.94 -18.29 3.48
CA ARG A 49 -14.32 -17.29 2.58
C ARG A 49 -15.03 -15.95 2.59
N ASN A 50 -16.36 -15.96 2.53
CA ASN A 50 -17.15 -14.71 2.50
C ASN A 50 -17.04 -13.90 3.80
N LYS A 51 -16.93 -14.58 4.95
CA LYS A 51 -16.74 -13.92 6.25
C LYS A 51 -15.31 -13.39 6.36
N ALA A 52 -14.33 -14.22 6.05
CA ALA A 52 -12.92 -13.85 6.05
C ALA A 52 -12.63 -12.65 5.13
N LEU A 53 -13.20 -12.64 3.92
CA LEU A 53 -13.05 -11.53 2.98
C LEU A 53 -13.69 -10.24 3.51
N LYS A 54 -14.88 -10.30 4.09
CA LYS A 54 -15.57 -9.11 4.64
C LYS A 54 -14.81 -8.50 5.82
N TYR A 55 -14.38 -9.33 6.78
CA TYR A 55 -13.58 -8.85 7.92
C TYR A 55 -12.19 -8.40 7.48
N GLY A 56 -11.60 -9.08 6.49
CA GLY A 56 -10.33 -8.73 5.88
C GLY A 56 -10.36 -7.36 5.20
N ILE A 57 -11.38 -7.06 4.40
CA ILE A 57 -11.53 -5.75 3.74
C ILE A 57 -11.72 -4.64 4.77
N TRP A 58 -12.56 -4.87 5.78
CA TRP A 58 -12.78 -3.91 6.86
C TRP A 58 -11.49 -3.63 7.65
N GLY A 59 -10.77 -4.68 8.03
CA GLY A 59 -9.49 -4.58 8.71
C GLY A 59 -8.42 -3.90 7.85
N ALA A 60 -8.33 -4.27 6.57
CA ALA A 60 -7.40 -3.69 5.62
C ALA A 60 -7.62 -2.19 5.43
N TYR A 61 -8.88 -1.72 5.37
CA TYR A 61 -9.18 -0.30 5.26
C TYR A 61 -8.79 0.49 6.52
N ILE A 62 -9.06 -0.06 7.71
CA ILE A 62 -8.67 0.56 8.99
C ILE A 62 -7.13 0.59 9.12
N PHE A 63 -6.47 -0.54 8.88
CA PHE A 63 -5.02 -0.64 8.91
C PHE A 63 -4.37 0.31 7.91
N ARG A 64 -4.93 0.44 6.69
CA ARG A 64 -4.48 1.40 5.69
C ARG A 64 -4.61 2.83 6.18
N GLY A 65 -5.72 3.19 6.83
CA GLY A 65 -5.89 4.52 7.43
C GLY A 65 -4.83 4.80 8.50
N LEU A 66 -4.59 3.86 9.41
CA LEU A 66 -3.56 3.98 10.44
C LEU A 66 -2.14 4.07 9.84
N ALA A 67 -1.82 3.21 8.88
CA ALA A 67 -0.55 3.21 8.17
C ALA A 67 -0.35 4.51 7.39
N MET A 68 -1.39 5.06 6.77
CA MET A 68 -1.33 6.34 6.05
C MET A 68 -1.05 7.50 7.02
N ILE A 69 -1.66 7.51 8.20
CA ILE A 69 -1.34 8.49 9.24
C ILE A 69 0.14 8.37 9.63
N PHE A 70 0.62 7.17 9.91
CA PHE A 70 2.02 6.92 10.26
C PHE A 70 2.97 7.34 9.13
N ALA A 71 2.65 7.01 7.88
CA ALA A 71 3.41 7.43 6.70
C ALA A 71 3.45 8.96 6.58
N ALA A 72 2.33 9.65 6.80
CA ALA A 72 2.28 11.12 6.79
C ALA A 72 3.18 11.74 7.87
N PHE A 73 3.31 11.09 9.04
CA PHE A 73 4.28 11.48 10.06
C PHE A 73 5.73 11.22 9.63
N LEU A 74 6.01 10.04 9.08
CA LEU A 74 7.35 9.67 8.58
C LEU A 74 7.85 10.59 7.46
N ILE A 75 6.98 10.99 6.53
CA ILE A 75 7.31 11.86 5.39
C ILE A 75 7.81 13.25 5.82
N LYS A 76 7.46 13.71 7.03
CA LYS A 76 8.00 14.97 7.58
C LYS A 76 9.51 14.92 7.78
N VAL A 77 10.08 13.73 7.92
CA VAL A 77 11.51 13.52 8.11
C VAL A 77 12.19 13.44 6.73
N TRP A 78 12.88 14.51 6.33
CA TRP A 78 13.39 14.65 4.97
C TRP A 78 14.40 13.57 4.55
N TRP A 79 15.28 13.13 5.46
CA TRP A 79 16.32 12.11 5.19
C TRP A 79 15.76 10.70 5.00
N LEU A 80 14.54 10.45 5.49
CA LEU A 80 13.89 9.15 5.36
C LEU A 80 13.42 8.90 3.92
N LYS A 81 13.09 9.95 3.16
CA LYS A 81 12.68 9.85 1.74
C LYS A 81 13.75 9.21 0.85
N PRO A 82 15.00 9.73 0.80
CA PRO A 82 16.05 9.12 -0.01
C PRO A 82 16.49 7.76 0.55
N LEU A 83 16.51 7.57 1.88
CA LEU A 83 16.86 6.29 2.49
C LEU A 83 15.85 5.19 2.13
N GLY A 84 14.55 5.48 2.24
CA GLY A 84 13.48 4.55 1.88
C GLY A 84 13.50 4.20 0.39
N GLY A 85 13.71 5.19 -0.48
CA GLY A 85 13.86 4.97 -1.92
C GLY A 85 15.05 4.07 -2.27
N LEU A 86 16.21 4.28 -1.64
CA LEU A 86 17.39 3.42 -1.82
C LEU A 86 17.14 2.00 -1.31
N TYR A 87 16.45 1.84 -0.18
CA TYR A 87 16.10 0.54 0.37
C TYR A 87 15.18 -0.25 -0.58
N LEU A 88 14.21 0.40 -1.20
CA LEU A 88 13.34 -0.22 -2.21
C LEU A 88 14.14 -0.69 -3.44
N LEU A 89 15.09 0.10 -3.92
CA LEU A 89 15.97 -0.31 -5.03
C LEU A 89 16.86 -1.50 -4.65
N TYR A 90 17.39 -1.51 -3.42
CA TYR A 90 18.12 -2.65 -2.89
C TYR A 90 17.25 -3.91 -2.86
N LEU A 91 16.01 -3.82 -2.39
CA LEU A 91 15.09 -4.96 -2.32
C LEU A 91 14.74 -5.53 -3.70
N VAL A 92 14.56 -4.68 -4.72
CA VAL A 92 14.37 -5.12 -6.11
C VAL A 92 15.62 -5.80 -6.65
N TYR A 93 16.80 -5.24 -6.38
CA TYR A 93 18.07 -5.83 -6.79
C TYR A 93 18.31 -7.19 -6.12
N ASP A 94 18.02 -7.28 -4.82
CA ASP A 94 18.12 -8.50 -4.04
C ASP A 94 17.11 -9.55 -4.51
N TYR A 95 15.85 -9.20 -4.74
CA TYR A 95 14.85 -10.12 -5.29
C TYR A 95 15.26 -10.69 -6.66
N TRP A 96 15.89 -9.87 -7.51
CA TRP A 96 16.36 -10.34 -8.82
C TRP A 96 17.64 -11.20 -8.73
N LYS A 97 18.45 -11.03 -7.69
CA LYS A 97 19.75 -11.69 -7.51
C LYS A 97 19.73 -12.88 -6.54
N GLY A 98 18.79 -12.90 -5.60
CA GLY A 98 18.64 -13.84 -4.50
C GLY A 98 17.37 -14.66 -4.65
N LYS A 99 17.53 -15.99 -4.64
CA LYS A 99 16.43 -16.94 -4.57
C LYS A 99 15.59 -16.65 -3.31
N GLN A 100 14.29 -16.44 -3.50
CA GLN A 100 13.20 -16.49 -2.52
C GLN A 100 13.64 -16.40 -1.05
N THR A 101 13.62 -15.19 -0.49
CA THR A 101 13.70 -15.02 0.95
C THR A 101 12.55 -15.77 1.60
N GLU A 102 12.86 -16.91 2.22
CA GLU A 102 12.01 -17.59 3.19
C GLU A 102 11.48 -16.56 4.18
N THR A 103 10.17 -16.35 4.20
CA THR A 103 9.48 -15.81 5.37
C THR A 103 9.62 -16.88 6.47
N LYS A 104 10.67 -16.77 7.28
CA LYS A 104 10.75 -17.41 8.59
C LYS A 104 10.45 -16.36 9.65
N GLU A 105 9.34 -16.59 10.36
CA GLU A 105 8.84 -16.01 11.62
C GLU A 105 7.30 -16.05 11.48
N ASP A 106 6.66 -17.21 11.71
CA ASP A 106 6.04 -17.52 13.01
C ASP A 106 6.19 -19.00 13.41
N ASP A 107 7.40 -19.42 13.80
CA ASP A 107 7.66 -20.69 14.51
C ASP A 107 8.04 -20.44 15.99
N PHE A 108 7.51 -19.36 16.56
CA PHE A 108 7.52 -19.04 17.99
C PHE A 108 6.08 -18.61 18.32
N ILE A 109 5.15 -19.48 18.71
CA ILE A 109 4.99 -20.01 20.07
C ILE A 109 4.12 -21.28 19.96
N ASP A 110 4.76 -22.45 19.95
CA ASP A 110 4.15 -23.67 20.46
C ASP A 110 4.76 -23.95 21.83
N LYS A 111 3.99 -23.67 22.88
CA LYS A 111 4.00 -24.42 24.14
C LYS A 111 2.72 -24.19 24.94
#